data_AF-A0A9D7RGZ3-F1
#
_entry.id   AF-A0A9D7RGZ3-F1
#
_cell.length_a   1.000
_cell.length_b   1.000
_cell.length_c   1.000
_cell.angle_alpha   90.00
_cell.angle_beta   90.00
_cell.angle_gamma   90.00
#
_symmetry.space_group_name_H-M   'P 1'
#
loop_
_entity.id
_entity.type
_entity.pdbx_description
1 polymer ?
#
loop_
_entity_poly.entity_id
_entity_poly.type
_entity_poly.pdbx_seq_one_letter_code
_entity_poly.pdbx_strand_id
1 'polypeptide(L)'
;MRSGLVGRMMGFACLLLAGATHAATYSVYIDSDNDALTGCTVSTAAGNAGGVDWRLSASGNDEPPAINTLTLAECTGGSFPLGVSVGGAYPIGIDRIAGATDIVELAFPRELITGDVATDWNLFFVAESSLLGAVDAAGPVLVPTLGRPLLPDPVPHLRSFRVRRPGVWCCWRWRSAC
;
A
#
# COMPACT_ATOMS: atom_id res chain seq x y z
N MET A 1 -56.48 8.52 -43.44
CA MET A 1 -56.35 7.17 -42.86
C MET A 1 -54.87 6.83 -42.71
N ARG A 2 -54.46 6.52 -41.46
CA ARG A 2 -53.27 5.75 -41.05
C ARG A 2 -51.87 6.30 -41.38
N SER A 3 -51.43 7.24 -40.56
CA SER A 3 -50.03 7.34 -40.11
C SER A 3 -49.73 6.15 -39.18
N GLY A 4 -48.75 5.32 -39.51
CA GLY A 4 -48.46 4.08 -38.77
C GLY A 4 -46.98 3.84 -38.54
N LEU A 5 -46.62 3.74 -37.25
CA LEU A 5 -45.49 2.99 -36.69
C LEU A 5 -44.08 3.29 -37.23
N VAL A 6 -43.52 4.44 -36.85
CA VAL A 6 -42.05 4.59 -36.71
C VAL A 6 -41.80 5.16 -35.33
N GLY A 7 -41.76 4.31 -34.32
CA GLY A 7 -41.56 4.77 -32.96
C GLY A 7 -41.59 3.61 -32.00
N ARG A 8 -40.45 2.93 -31.85
CA ARG A 8 -40.08 2.05 -30.72
C ARG A 8 -38.80 1.27 -31.01
N MET A 9 -37.68 1.97 -31.24
CA MET A 9 -36.33 1.38 -31.11
C MET A 9 -35.36 2.43 -30.60
N MET A 10 -35.65 3.02 -29.44
CA MET A 10 -34.71 3.92 -28.77
C MET A 10 -34.87 3.74 -27.28
N GLY A 11 -34.25 2.69 -26.75
CA GLY A 11 -34.33 2.39 -25.32
C GLY A 11 -33.75 1.05 -24.95
N PHE A 12 -32.50 0.76 -25.34
CA PHE A 12 -31.76 -0.38 -24.79
C PHE A 12 -30.24 -0.26 -24.98
N ALA A 13 -29.68 0.94 -24.84
CA ALA A 13 -28.24 1.19 -25.04
C ALA A 13 -27.53 1.85 -23.84
N CYS A 14 -28.09 1.78 -22.63
CA CYS A 14 -27.53 2.44 -21.45
C CYS A 14 -27.34 1.52 -20.23
N LEU A 15 -27.21 0.20 -20.44
CA LEU A 15 -27.15 -0.79 -19.35
C LEU A 15 -25.94 -1.75 -19.48
N LEU A 16 -24.78 -1.25 -19.92
CA LEU A 16 -23.53 -2.03 -20.01
C LEU A 16 -22.29 -1.30 -19.49
N LEU A 17 -22.45 -0.25 -18.67
CA LEU A 17 -21.36 0.22 -17.82
C LEU A 17 -21.31 -0.70 -16.59
N ALA A 18 -20.89 -1.95 -16.81
CA ALA A 18 -20.42 -2.78 -15.71
C ALA A 18 -19.27 -2.02 -15.05
N GLY A 19 -19.39 -1.72 -13.76
CA GLY A 19 -18.34 -1.03 -13.00
C GLY A 19 -17.03 -1.77 -13.18
N ALA A 20 -16.05 -1.12 -13.81
CA ALA A 20 -14.71 -1.66 -13.89
C ALA A 20 -14.17 -1.72 -12.46
N THR A 21 -13.81 -2.92 -11.99
CA THR A 21 -13.09 -3.06 -10.73
C THR A 21 -11.66 -2.62 -11.01
N HIS A 22 -11.24 -1.50 -10.44
CA HIS A 22 -9.88 -1.02 -10.64
C HIS A 22 -8.97 -1.73 -9.64
N ALA A 23 -7.90 -2.30 -10.15
CA ALA A 23 -6.86 -2.93 -9.36
C ALA A 23 -5.69 -1.97 -9.24
N ALA A 24 -5.50 -1.44 -8.03
CA ALA A 24 -4.31 -0.68 -7.68
C ALA A 24 -3.27 -1.62 -7.06
N THR A 25 -2.01 -1.40 -7.42
CA THR A 25 -0.87 -2.09 -6.82
C THR A 25 -0.07 -1.12 -5.99
N TYR A 26 0.22 -1.53 -4.76
CA TYR A 26 1.00 -0.76 -3.79
C TYR A 26 2.26 -1.54 -3.45
N SER A 27 3.39 -0.86 -3.37
CA SER A 27 4.65 -1.44 -2.91
C SER A 27 5.25 -0.59 -1.81
N VAL A 28 5.76 -1.24 -0.77
CA VAL A 28 6.65 -0.63 0.22
C VAL A 28 8.00 -1.30 0.09
N TYR A 29 9.01 -0.54 -0.30
CA TYR A 29 10.40 -0.95 -0.32
C TYR A 29 11.02 -0.56 1.02
N ILE A 30 11.66 -1.52 1.66
CA ILE A 30 12.15 -1.45 3.03
C ILE A 30 13.65 -1.68 3.02
N ASP A 31 14.39 -0.65 3.41
CA ASP A 31 15.79 -0.73 3.82
C ASP A 31 15.78 -0.92 5.35
N SER A 32 16.07 -2.16 5.76
CA SER A 32 15.87 -2.64 7.13
C SER A 32 17.14 -2.61 7.97
N ASP A 33 18.31 -2.56 7.33
CA ASP A 33 19.62 -2.39 7.96
C ASP A 33 20.10 -0.92 7.97
N ASN A 34 19.40 -0.03 7.25
CA ASN A 34 19.71 1.40 7.08
C ASN A 34 21.06 1.63 6.38
N ASP A 35 21.44 0.74 5.44
CA ASP A 35 22.64 0.85 4.62
C ASP A 35 22.30 0.91 3.12
N ALA A 36 22.44 2.08 2.52
CA ALA A 36 22.16 2.28 1.10
C ALA A 36 23.09 1.48 0.15
N LEU A 37 24.16 0.87 0.65
CA LEU A 37 25.12 0.08 -0.13
C LEU A 37 24.81 -1.43 -0.15
N THR A 38 23.87 -1.89 0.68
CA THR A 38 23.41 -3.28 0.72
C THR A 38 22.12 -3.46 -0.11
N GLY A 39 21.56 -4.66 -0.09
CA GLY A 39 20.27 -4.94 -0.71
C GLY A 39 20.17 -4.67 -2.22
N CYS A 40 18.97 -4.28 -2.62
CA CYS A 40 18.56 -4.03 -4.01
C CYS A 40 18.52 -2.52 -4.29
N THR A 41 18.77 -2.15 -5.54
CA THR A 41 18.41 -0.82 -6.06
C THR A 41 17.14 -0.92 -6.90
N VAL A 42 16.13 -0.13 -6.54
CA VAL A 42 14.85 -0.08 -7.23
C VAL A 42 14.66 1.29 -7.87
N SER A 43 14.41 1.32 -9.18
CA SER A 43 14.00 2.54 -9.86
C SER A 43 12.49 2.77 -9.70
N THR A 44 12.11 3.94 -9.21
CA THR A 44 10.73 4.38 -9.03
C THR A 44 10.51 5.73 -9.73
N ALA A 45 9.26 6.18 -9.83
CA ALA A 45 8.96 7.52 -10.35
C ALA A 45 9.56 8.66 -9.50
N ALA A 46 9.86 8.41 -8.22
CA ALA A 46 10.52 9.38 -7.34
C ALA A 46 12.07 9.30 -7.38
N GLY A 47 12.63 8.43 -8.23
CA GLY A 47 14.07 8.17 -8.32
C GLY A 47 14.45 6.76 -7.84
N ASN A 48 15.74 6.57 -7.57
CA ASN A 48 16.26 5.26 -7.15
C ASN A 48 16.22 5.11 -5.63
N ALA A 49 15.63 4.02 -5.16
CA ALA A 49 15.72 3.53 -3.79
C ALA A 49 16.86 2.49 -3.71
N GLY A 50 18.00 2.86 -3.11
CA GLY A 50 19.11 1.92 -2.81
C GLY A 50 18.99 1.34 -1.40
N GLY A 51 19.75 0.29 -1.09
CA GLY A 51 19.71 -0.35 0.24
C GLY A 51 18.47 -1.21 0.49
N VAL A 52 17.66 -1.51 -0.51
CA VAL A 52 16.35 -2.12 -0.25
C VAL A 52 16.51 -3.62 0.00
N ASP A 53 16.29 -4.03 1.24
CA ASP A 53 16.33 -5.42 1.67
C ASP A 53 15.02 -6.16 1.40
N TRP A 54 13.87 -5.49 1.53
CA TRP A 54 12.56 -6.13 1.41
C TRP A 54 11.57 -5.34 0.57
N ARG A 55 10.69 -6.07 -0.11
CA ARG A 55 9.52 -5.51 -0.82
C ARG A 55 8.24 -6.11 -0.25
N LEU A 56 7.42 -5.26 0.34
CA LEU A 56 6.03 -5.56 0.66
C LEU A 56 5.16 -5.16 -0.54
N SER A 57 4.47 -6.10 -1.17
CA SER A 57 3.58 -5.85 -2.31
C SER A 57 2.14 -6.10 -1.89
N ALA A 58 1.26 -5.14 -2.18
CA ALA A 58 -0.16 -5.25 -1.90
C ALA A 58 -0.96 -5.04 -3.19
N SER A 59 -2.00 -5.83 -3.39
CA SER A 59 -3.00 -5.57 -4.42
C SER A 59 -4.38 -5.49 -3.80
N GLY A 60 -5.16 -4.53 -4.27
CA GLY A 60 -6.51 -4.28 -3.77
C GLY A 60 -7.52 -4.09 -4.90
N ASN A 61 -8.78 -4.06 -4.49
CA ASN A 61 -9.89 -3.63 -5.33
C ASN A 61 -10.45 -2.34 -4.75
N ASP A 62 -11.00 -1.50 -5.62
CA ASP A 62 -11.66 -0.26 -5.19
C ASP A 62 -13.14 -0.45 -4.83
N GLU A 63 -13.75 -1.60 -5.15
CA GLU A 63 -15.16 -1.88 -4.81
C GLU A 63 -15.37 -3.36 -4.41
N PRO A 64 -15.58 -3.67 -3.12
CA PRO A 64 -15.37 -2.77 -1.98
C PRO A 64 -13.88 -2.43 -1.79
N PRO A 65 -13.52 -1.22 -1.29
CA PRO A 65 -12.13 -0.80 -1.08
C PRO A 65 -11.40 -1.69 -0.07
N ALA A 66 -10.55 -2.59 -0.56
CA ALA A 66 -9.80 -3.50 0.30
C ALA A 66 -8.53 -4.01 -0.38
N ILE A 67 -7.49 -4.21 0.42
CA ILE A 67 -6.31 -4.99 0.07
C ILE A 67 -6.68 -6.48 0.18
N ASN A 68 -6.57 -7.18 -0.94
CA ASN A 68 -6.92 -8.60 -1.05
C ASN A 68 -5.70 -9.51 -0.91
N THR A 69 -4.53 -9.03 -1.35
CA THR A 69 -3.28 -9.78 -1.21
C THR A 69 -2.19 -8.89 -0.65
N LEU A 70 -1.37 -9.48 0.21
CA LEU A 70 -0.18 -8.85 0.75
C LEU A 70 0.95 -9.88 0.76
N THR A 71 2.03 -9.59 0.05
CA THR A 71 3.20 -10.47 -0.04
C THR A 71 4.48 -9.74 0.35
N LEU A 72 5.44 -10.48 0.91
CA LEU A 72 6.76 -9.98 1.30
C LEU A 72 7.83 -10.76 0.54
N ALA A 73 8.79 -10.05 -0.06
CA ALA A 73 9.93 -10.65 -0.75
C ALA A 73 11.24 -10.04 -0.25
N GLU A 74 12.24 -10.87 0.01
CA GLU A 74 13.61 -10.46 0.32
C GLU A 74 14.38 -10.18 -0.97
N CYS A 75 15.25 -9.17 -0.95
CA CYS A 75 16.18 -8.91 -2.02
C CYS A 75 17.22 -10.03 -2.10
N THR A 76 17.30 -10.70 -3.25
CA THR A 76 18.30 -11.74 -3.49
C THR A 76 18.93 -11.55 -4.87
N GLY A 77 20.27 -11.51 -4.91
CA GLY A 77 21.02 -11.31 -6.15
C GLY A 77 20.68 -10.01 -6.89
N GLY A 78 20.30 -8.95 -6.18
CA GLY A 78 19.93 -7.65 -6.75
C GLY A 78 18.51 -7.60 -7.34
N SER A 79 17.65 -8.57 -7.03
CA SER A 79 16.25 -8.56 -7.47
C SER A 79 15.30 -9.10 -6.39
N PHE A 80 14.00 -8.79 -6.53
CA PHE A 80 12.96 -9.35 -5.68
C PHE A 80 12.29 -10.55 -6.36
N PRO A 81 12.35 -11.75 -5.77
CA PRO A 81 11.60 -12.90 -6.27
C PRO A 81 10.09 -12.72 -6.03
N LEU A 82 9.32 -13.75 -6.33
CA LEU A 82 7.92 -13.82 -5.91
C LEU A 82 7.85 -13.83 -4.38
N GLY A 83 7.00 -12.96 -3.82
CA GLY A 83 6.85 -12.84 -2.38
C GLY A 83 6.01 -13.95 -1.76
N VAL A 84 6.21 -14.17 -0.47
CA VAL A 84 5.38 -15.05 0.37
C VAL A 84 4.19 -14.27 0.93
N SER A 85 3.02 -14.90 1.06
CA SER A 85 1.85 -14.25 1.66
C SER A 85 2.08 -13.95 3.14
N VAL A 86 1.85 -12.70 3.55
CA VAL A 86 2.09 -12.23 4.93
C VAL A 86 0.87 -11.64 5.61
N GLY A 87 -0.29 -11.64 4.94
CA GLY A 87 -1.53 -11.18 5.55
C GLY A 87 -2.59 -10.72 4.56
N GLY A 88 -3.50 -9.90 5.08
CA GLY A 88 -4.74 -9.47 4.43
C GLY A 88 -6.00 -10.02 5.14
N ALA A 89 -7.18 -9.49 4.90
CA ALA A 89 -7.49 -8.28 4.11
C ALA A 89 -7.37 -7.00 4.97
N TYR A 90 -6.87 -5.91 4.37
CA TYR A 90 -6.79 -4.60 5.04
C TYR A 90 -7.72 -3.58 4.38
N PRO A 91 -8.36 -2.68 5.15
CA PRO A 91 -9.26 -1.68 4.58
C PRO A 91 -8.50 -0.61 3.79
N ILE A 92 -9.11 -0.12 2.70
CA ILE A 92 -8.66 1.08 1.98
C ILE A 92 -9.64 2.22 2.29
N GLY A 93 -9.11 3.37 2.67
CA GLY A 93 -9.87 4.60 2.88
C GLY A 93 -9.79 5.50 1.66
N ILE A 94 -10.70 5.34 0.69
CA ILE A 94 -10.78 6.20 -0.51
C ILE A 94 -11.36 7.57 -0.14
N ASP A 95 -10.74 8.65 -0.63
CA ASP A 95 -11.22 10.04 -0.57
C ASP A 95 -11.67 10.54 0.81
N ARG A 96 -11.09 10.01 1.90
CA ARG A 96 -11.62 10.27 3.25
C ARG A 96 -11.31 11.67 3.80
N ILE A 97 -10.56 12.51 3.08
CA ILE A 97 -10.18 13.86 3.50
C ILE A 97 -10.31 14.82 2.29
N ALA A 98 -10.74 16.06 2.53
CA ALA A 98 -10.81 17.10 1.50
C ALA A 98 -9.45 17.26 0.81
N GLY A 99 -9.42 17.08 -0.52
CA GLY A 99 -8.19 17.04 -1.31
C GLY A 99 -7.88 15.69 -1.98
N ALA A 100 -8.82 14.73 -2.01
CA ALA A 100 -8.75 13.48 -2.78
C ALA A 100 -7.49 12.63 -2.52
N THR A 101 -7.28 12.27 -1.25
CA THR A 101 -6.17 11.37 -0.88
C THR A 101 -6.69 10.03 -0.41
N ASP A 102 -6.14 8.95 -0.95
CA ASP A 102 -6.40 7.60 -0.51
C ASP A 102 -5.52 7.25 0.70
N ILE A 103 -6.08 6.45 1.60
CA ILE A 103 -5.36 5.94 2.78
C ILE A 103 -5.32 4.43 2.67
N VAL A 104 -4.11 3.89 2.54
CA VAL A 104 -3.87 2.45 2.61
C VAL A 104 -3.16 2.12 3.91
N GLU A 105 -3.73 1.18 4.66
CA GLU A 105 -3.13 0.62 5.88
C GLU A 105 -2.63 -0.79 5.60
N LEU A 106 -1.33 -1.02 5.80
CA LEU A 106 -0.70 -2.33 5.62
C LEU A 106 -0.01 -2.75 6.90
N ALA A 107 -0.02 -4.05 7.20
CA ALA A 107 0.76 -4.60 8.28
C ALA A 107 1.29 -6.00 8.00
N PHE A 108 2.41 -6.32 8.62
CA PHE A 108 2.98 -7.67 8.65
C PHE A 108 3.79 -7.88 9.95
N PRO A 109 4.03 -9.13 10.37
CA PRO A 109 4.82 -9.41 11.56
C PRO A 109 6.30 -9.06 11.36
N ARG A 110 6.88 -8.28 12.28
CA ARG A 110 8.30 -7.84 12.19
C ARG A 110 9.27 -9.01 12.15
N GLU A 111 8.95 -10.11 12.82
CA GLU A 111 9.78 -11.32 12.89
C GLU A 111 10.02 -12.00 11.55
N LEU A 112 9.28 -11.63 10.49
CA LEU A 112 9.53 -12.09 9.13
C LEU A 112 10.74 -11.40 8.48
N ILE A 113 11.20 -10.28 9.04
CA ILE A 113 12.39 -9.55 8.61
C ILE A 113 13.57 -10.14 9.37
N THR A 114 14.40 -10.88 8.65
CA THR A 114 15.57 -11.58 9.18
C THR A 114 16.88 -10.93 8.74
N GLY A 115 17.98 -11.32 9.36
CA GLY A 115 19.32 -10.82 9.02
C GLY A 115 19.78 -9.70 9.94
N ASP A 116 20.67 -8.86 9.42
CA ASP A 116 21.12 -7.64 10.08
C ASP A 116 19.99 -6.61 9.98
N VAL A 117 19.40 -6.25 11.11
CA VAL A 117 18.22 -5.36 11.15
C VAL A 117 18.51 -4.21 12.10
N ALA A 118 18.44 -2.99 11.59
CA ALA A 118 18.56 -1.77 12.37
C ALA A 118 17.27 -1.45 13.13
N THR A 119 17.36 -0.50 14.07
CA THR A 119 16.19 0.04 14.76
C THR A 119 15.49 1.13 13.96
N ASP A 120 16.20 1.75 13.02
CA ASP A 120 15.69 2.82 12.18
C ASP A 120 15.68 2.29 10.75
N TRP A 121 14.54 2.36 10.06
CA TRP A 121 14.39 1.83 8.70
C TRP A 121 14.12 2.97 7.71
N ASN A 122 14.61 2.88 6.48
CA ASN A 122 14.16 3.75 5.40
C ASN A 122 13.08 3.04 4.60
N LEU A 123 11.97 3.74 4.38
CA LEU A 123 10.85 3.24 3.60
C LEU A 123 10.65 4.07 2.34
N PHE A 124 10.34 3.39 1.25
CA PHE A 124 9.87 4.00 0.02
C PHE A 124 8.51 3.41 -0.32
N PHE A 125 7.54 4.27 -0.59
CA PHE A 125 6.18 3.92 -0.92
C PHE A 125 5.95 4.17 -2.39
N VAL A 126 5.34 3.22 -3.08
CA VAL A 126 4.95 3.33 -4.48
C VAL A 126 3.52 2.86 -4.64
N ALA A 127 2.71 3.60 -5.38
CA ALA A 127 1.43 3.12 -5.90
C ALA A 127 1.36 3.31 -7.40
N GLU A 128 0.76 2.32 -8.04
CA GLU A 128 0.60 2.29 -9.48
C GLU A 128 -0.86 1.99 -9.81
N SER A 129 -1.43 2.84 -10.67
CA SER A 129 -2.75 2.64 -11.27
C SER A 129 -2.59 2.17 -12.70
N SER A 130 -2.94 0.90 -12.94
CA SER A 130 -2.93 0.31 -14.29
C SER A 130 -3.89 0.98 -15.26
N LEU A 131 -4.92 1.68 -14.76
CA LEU A 131 -5.92 2.34 -15.60
C LEU A 131 -5.47 3.72 -16.08
N LEU A 132 -4.90 4.51 -15.17
CA LEU A 132 -4.49 5.89 -15.46
C LEU A 132 -3.04 5.97 -15.93
N GLY A 133 -2.27 4.88 -15.81
CA GLY A 133 -0.82 4.90 -16.00
C GLY A 133 -0.10 5.80 -14.98
N ALA A 134 -0.79 6.13 -13.89
CA ALA A 134 -0.28 7.00 -12.84
C ALA A 134 0.61 6.20 -11.90
N VAL A 135 1.75 6.78 -11.53
CA VAL A 135 2.68 6.23 -10.56
C VAL A 135 2.99 7.32 -9.54
N ASP A 136 2.60 7.08 -8.31
CA ASP A 136 2.96 7.90 -7.16
C ASP A 136 4.08 7.21 -6.40
N ALA A 137 5.11 7.97 -6.05
CA ALA A 137 6.19 7.46 -5.23
C ALA A 137 6.60 8.49 -4.17
N ALA A 138 6.89 8.02 -2.97
CA ALA A 138 7.33 8.84 -1.84
C ALA A 138 8.45 8.13 -1.07
N GLY A 139 9.48 8.87 -0.67
CA GLY A 139 10.58 8.36 0.13
C GLY A 139 11.93 9.00 -0.22
N PRO A 140 13.00 8.70 0.54
CA PRO A 140 12.98 7.83 1.73
C PRO A 140 12.24 8.48 2.91
N VAL A 141 11.53 7.66 3.68
CA VAL A 141 10.94 8.03 4.97
C VAL A 141 11.68 7.25 6.05
N LEU A 142 12.44 7.96 6.90
CA LEU A 142 13.09 7.36 8.05
C LEU A 142 12.06 7.07 9.13
N VAL A 143 11.96 5.81 9.55
CA VAL A 143 11.10 5.37 10.64
C VAL A 143 11.98 4.93 11.81
N PRO A 144 12.11 5.76 12.85
CA PRO A 144 12.97 5.45 13.96
C PRO A 144 12.32 4.46 14.92
N THR A 145 13.16 3.71 15.65
CA THR A 145 12.78 2.89 16.82
C THR A 145 11.77 1.75 16.56
N LEU A 146 11.73 1.20 15.34
CA LEU A 146 10.92 0.02 15.02
C LEU A 146 11.28 -1.18 15.90
N GLY A 147 10.27 -1.82 16.45
CA GLY A 147 10.42 -3.00 17.31
C GLY A 147 10.91 -2.72 18.73
N ARG A 148 11.08 -1.45 19.12
CA ARG A 148 11.13 -1.11 20.53
C ARG A 148 9.72 -1.17 21.10
N PRO A 149 9.49 -1.75 22.29
CA PRO A 149 8.25 -1.50 23.01
C PRO A 149 8.07 0.01 23.07
N LEU A 150 6.91 0.52 22.67
CA LEU A 150 6.54 1.89 23.00
C LEU A 150 6.68 1.98 24.51
N LEU A 151 7.76 2.61 24.99
CA LEU A 151 7.78 3.07 26.37
C LEU A 151 6.50 3.88 26.52
N PRO A 152 5.66 3.62 27.53
CA PRO A 152 4.44 4.38 27.69
C PRO A 152 4.86 5.84 27.73
N ASP A 153 4.46 6.60 26.70
CA ASP A 153 4.57 8.05 26.74
C ASP A 153 3.96 8.48 28.07
N PRO A 154 4.59 9.40 28.83
CA PRO A 154 3.93 10.02 29.96
C PRO A 154 2.66 10.69 29.44
N VAL A 155 1.54 9.99 29.56
CA VAL A 155 0.26 10.30 28.93
C VAL A 155 -0.18 11.72 29.31
N PRO A 156 -0.28 12.66 28.37
CA PRO A 156 -1.13 13.82 28.57
C PRO A 156 -2.58 13.32 28.52
N HIS A 157 -3.33 13.51 29.61
CA HIS A 157 -4.73 13.15 29.66
C HIS A 157 -5.51 13.76 28.48
N LEU A 158 -6.14 12.92 27.63
CA LEU A 158 -7.56 12.99 27.23
C LEU A 158 -7.92 12.02 26.07
N ARG A 159 -8.85 11.10 26.41
CA ARG A 159 -9.89 10.41 25.60
C ARG A 159 -9.50 9.64 24.32
N SER A 160 -9.70 8.32 24.44
CA SER A 160 -9.86 7.27 23.42
C SER A 160 -8.63 6.85 22.62
N PHE A 161 -7.90 5.87 23.17
CA PHE A 161 -6.94 5.02 22.47
C PHE A 161 -7.44 3.57 22.51
N ARG A 162 -7.53 2.90 21.35
CA ARG A 162 -7.87 1.48 21.24
C ARG A 162 -6.61 0.71 20.86
N VAL A 163 -5.99 0.05 21.84
CA VAL A 163 -4.94 -0.96 21.62
C VAL A 163 -5.59 -2.27 21.19
N ARG A 164 -5.15 -2.88 20.09
CA ARG A 164 -5.44 -4.30 19.80
C ARG A 164 -4.14 -5.10 19.69
N ARG A 165 -3.94 -5.93 20.73
CA ARG A 165 -3.05 -7.09 20.90
C ARG A 165 -1.53 -6.86 20.96
N PRO A 166 -0.81 -7.62 21.82
CA PRO A 166 0.65 -7.67 21.84
C PRO A 166 1.13 -8.58 20.71
N GLY A 167 1.89 -7.98 19.80
CA GLY A 167 2.56 -8.55 18.64
C GLY A 167 3.17 -7.37 17.90
N VAL A 168 4.44 -7.41 17.52
CA VAL A 168 5.12 -6.25 16.92
C VAL A 168 4.73 -6.19 15.44
N TRP A 169 3.57 -5.60 15.18
CA TRP A 169 3.09 -5.34 13.83
C TRP A 169 3.72 -4.04 13.32
N CYS A 170 4.34 -4.08 12.15
CA CYS A 170 4.64 -2.85 11.42
C CYS A 170 3.31 -2.35 10.84
N CYS A 171 2.88 -1.13 11.15
CA CYS A 171 1.65 -0.54 10.61
C CYS A 171 2.01 0.74 9.87
N TRP A 172 1.68 0.80 8.58
CA TRP A 172 2.00 1.94 7.72
C TRP A 172 0.74 2.60 7.24
N ARG A 173 0.70 3.93 7.31
CA ARG A 173 -0.36 4.75 6.74
C ARG A 173 0.26 5.64 5.68
N TRP A 174 -0.11 5.43 4.43
CA TRP A 174 0.37 6.21 3.30
C TRP A 174 -0.75 7.04 2.67
N ARG A 175 -0.38 8.14 2.00
CA ARG A 175 -1.27 9.03 1.26
C ARG A 175 -0.79 9.09 -0.19
N SER A 176 -1.56 8.53 -1.12
CA SER A 176 -1.46 8.84 -2.55
C SER A 176 -2.41 9.99 -2.91
N ALA A 177 -2.09 10.68 -4.00
CA ALA A 177 -3.01 11.58 -4.68
C ALA A 177 -3.25 10.99 -6.09
N CYS A 178 -4.32 10.20 -6.23
CA CYS A 178 -4.72 9.65 -7.52
C CYS A 178 -5.43 10.69 -8.40
#